data_AF-A0A923Y8W3-F1
#
_entry.id   AF-A0A923Y8W3-F1
#
_cell.length_a   1.000
_cell.length_b   1.000
_cell.length_c   1.000
_cell.angle_alpha   90.00
_cell.angle_beta   90.00
_cell.angle_gamma   90.00
#
_symmetry.space_group_name_H-M   'P 1'
#
loop_
_entity.id
_entity.type
_entity.pdbx_description
1 polymer ?
#
loop_
_entity_poly.entity_id
_entity_poly.type
_entity_poly.pdbx_seq_one_letter_code
_entity_poly.pdbx_strand_id
1 'polypeptide(L)'
;MTDLPPYASGPAPTASLLQRARRPSVAELAGIPWLHGLDANERAVAVDDLKVVSVATGELLCRVGRPPTFWFGVIVGLLKMSHDTALGV
;
A
#
# COMPACT_ATOMS: atom_id res chain seq x y z
N MET A 1 2.01 -34.00 -12.12
CA MET A 1 1.83 -32.63 -12.63
C MET A 1 0.88 -31.95 -11.66
N THR A 2 1.42 -31.47 -10.54
CA THR A 2 0.63 -30.92 -9.43
C THR A 2 0.27 -29.48 -9.77
N ASP A 3 -1.02 -29.22 -9.87
CA ASP A 3 -1.59 -27.89 -10.08
C ASP A 3 -1.17 -26.99 -8.90
N LEU A 4 -0.51 -25.86 -9.18
CA LEU A 4 -0.17 -24.87 -8.16
C LEU A 4 -1.48 -24.24 -7.65
N PRO A 5 -1.66 -24.04 -6.34
CA PRO A 5 -2.86 -23.37 -5.84
C PRO A 5 -2.99 -21.98 -6.48
N PRO A 6 -4.21 -21.47 -6.72
CA PRO A 6 -4.44 -20.19 -7.43
C PRO A 6 -3.88 -18.95 -6.69
N TYR A 7 -3.29 -19.14 -5.51
CA TYR A 7 -2.61 -18.10 -4.73
C TYR A 7 -1.08 -18.17 -4.81
N ALA A 8 -0.51 -19.05 -5.64
CA ALA A 8 0.93 -19.12 -5.83
C ALA A 8 1.44 -17.74 -6.28
N SER A 9 2.21 -17.10 -5.39
CA SER A 9 2.78 -15.78 -5.63
C SER A 9 3.67 -15.86 -6.87
N GLY A 10 3.33 -15.09 -7.89
CA GLY A 10 4.22 -14.88 -9.03
C GLY A 10 5.55 -14.27 -8.58
N PRO A 11 6.60 -14.29 -9.42
CA PRO A 11 7.87 -13.69 -9.08
C PRO A 11 7.66 -12.23 -8.65
N ALA A 12 8.29 -11.84 -7.54
CA ALA A 12 8.22 -10.48 -7.04
C ALA A 12 8.71 -9.49 -8.12
N PRO A 13 8.06 -8.33 -8.31
CA PRO A 13 8.49 -7.34 -9.29
C PRO A 13 9.95 -6.90 -9.06
N THR A 14 10.70 -6.69 -10.15
CA THR A 14 12.11 -6.25 -10.08
C THR A 14 12.24 -4.79 -9.61
N ALA A 15 11.24 -3.96 -9.88
CA ALA A 15 11.21 -2.55 -9.45
C ALA A 15 10.51 -2.41 -8.08
N SER A 16 11.10 -1.61 -7.20
CA SER A 16 10.54 -1.31 -5.88
C SER A 16 9.16 -0.62 -5.97
N LEU A 17 8.37 -0.72 -4.91
CA LEU A 17 7.06 -0.07 -4.82
C LEU A 17 7.12 1.43 -5.14
N LEU A 18 8.13 2.13 -4.62
CA LEU A 18 8.31 3.57 -4.87
C LEU A 18 8.64 3.88 -6.33
N GLN A 19 9.44 3.03 -7.00
CA GLN A 19 9.74 3.20 -8.42
C GLN A 19 8.52 2.98 -9.32
N ARG A 20 7.56 2.16 -8.87
CA ARG A 20 6.32 1.87 -9.60
C ARG A 20 5.16 2.79 -9.22
N ALA A 21 5.37 3.70 -8.27
CA ALA A 21 4.32 4.57 -7.77
C ALA A 21 4.02 5.71 -8.76
N ARG A 22 2.76 6.14 -8.77
CA ARG A 22 2.26 7.28 -9.55
C ARG A 22 1.55 8.28 -8.64
N ARG A 23 1.24 9.46 -9.20
CA ARG A 23 0.33 10.41 -8.56
C ARG A 23 -1.11 9.84 -8.48
N PRO A 24 -1.86 10.12 -7.40
CA PRO A 24 -3.29 9.81 -7.34
C PRO A 24 -4.08 10.54 -8.42
N SER A 25 -5.17 9.93 -8.89
CA SER A 25 -6.17 10.57 -9.73
C SER A 25 -7.15 11.40 -8.90
N VAL A 26 -7.91 12.29 -9.54
CA VAL A 26 -8.94 13.10 -8.87
C VAL A 26 -9.99 12.21 -8.17
N ALA A 27 -10.40 11.11 -8.80
CA ALA A 27 -11.37 10.18 -8.21
C ALA A 27 -10.82 9.47 -6.97
N GLU A 28 -9.55 9.06 -7.00
CA GLU A 28 -8.89 8.45 -5.85
C GLU A 28 -8.74 9.46 -4.70
N LEU A 29 -8.36 10.71 -5.00
CA LEU A 29 -8.30 11.78 -3.99
C LEU A 29 -9.67 12.05 -3.35
N ALA A 30 -10.75 12.06 -4.14
CA ALA A 30 -12.11 12.25 -3.63
C ALA A 30 -12.54 11.12 -2.68
N GLY A 31 -12.00 9.91 -2.88
CA GLY A 31 -12.26 8.75 -2.04
C GLY A 31 -11.55 8.75 -0.68
N ILE A 32 -10.69 9.73 -0.38
CA ILE A 32 -9.95 9.80 0.88
C ILE A 32 -10.71 10.70 1.87
N PRO A 33 -11.39 10.15 2.91
CA PRO A 33 -12.32 10.94 3.71
C PRO A 33 -11.68 12.08 4.50
N TRP A 34 -10.46 11.87 5.01
CA TRP A 34 -9.77 12.87 5.83
C TRP A 34 -9.22 14.05 5.01
N LEU A 35 -9.03 13.91 3.69
CA LEU A 35 -8.61 15.05 2.84
C LEU A 35 -9.66 16.16 2.79
N HIS A 36 -10.94 15.83 3.01
CA HIS A 36 -12.04 16.81 2.98
C HIS A 36 -12.05 17.72 4.21
N GLY A 37 -11.38 17.32 5.29
CA GLY A 37 -11.29 18.09 6.53
C GLY A 37 -10.10 19.05 6.60
N LEU A 38 -9.20 19.01 5.61
CA LEU A 38 -8.00 19.84 5.58
C LEU A 38 -8.26 21.20 4.95
N ASP A 39 -7.54 22.22 5.40
CA ASP A 39 -7.51 23.51 4.69
C ASP A 39 -6.78 23.39 3.34
N ALA A 40 -6.82 24.48 2.54
CA ALA A 40 -6.26 24.47 1.20
C ALA A 40 -4.74 24.23 1.17
N ASN A 41 -3.99 24.75 2.15
CA ASN A 41 -2.55 24.61 2.22
C ASN A 41 -2.14 23.22 2.73
N GLU A 42 -2.78 22.76 3.79
CA GLU A 42 -2.61 21.40 4.32
C GLU A 42 -2.92 20.34 3.26
N ARG A 43 -4.04 20.53 2.54
CA ARG A 43 -4.44 19.65 1.45
C ARG A 43 -3.42 19.65 0.32
N ALA A 44 -2.85 20.80 -0.04
CA ALA A 44 -1.84 20.89 -1.09
C ALA A 44 -0.59 20.08 -0.73
N VAL A 45 -0.11 20.19 0.51
CA VAL A 45 1.03 19.40 1.01
C VAL A 45 0.71 17.91 0.99
N ALA A 46 -0.44 17.51 1.56
CA ALA A 46 -0.85 16.10 1.60
C ALA A 46 -0.98 15.49 0.20
N VAL A 47 -1.57 16.22 -0.75
CA VAL A 47 -1.77 15.73 -2.13
C VAL A 47 -0.45 15.58 -2.89
N ASP A 48 0.55 16.42 -2.66
CA ASP A 48 1.86 16.29 -3.33
C ASP A 48 2.65 15.05 -2.84
N ASP A 49 2.53 14.75 -1.55
CA ASP A 49 3.19 13.61 -0.91
C ASP A 49 2.51 12.27 -1.21
N LEU A 50 1.20 12.26 -1.46
CA LEU A 50 0.46 11.04 -1.74
C LEU A 50 0.97 10.33 -3.00
N LYS A 51 1.14 9.01 -2.88
CA LYS A 51 1.54 8.11 -3.96
C LYS A 51 0.55 6.94 -4.05
N VAL A 52 0.27 6.49 -5.27
CA VAL A 52 -0.53 5.30 -5.55
C VAL A 52 0.35 4.26 -6.23
N VAL A 53 0.31 3.02 -5.75
CA VAL A 53 1.04 1.90 -6.34
C VAL A 53 0.13 0.68 -6.42
N SER A 54 0.20 -0.05 -7.54
CA SER A 54 -0.43 -1.36 -7.67
C SER A 54 0.50 -2.43 -7.10
N VAL A 55 0.02 -3.24 -6.18
CA VAL A 55 0.79 -4.29 -5.53
C VAL A 55 0.32 -5.65 -6.02
N ALA A 56 1.26 -6.54 -6.37
CA ALA A 56 0.90 -7.88 -6.82
C ALA A 56 0.37 -8.73 -5.66
N THR A 57 -0.49 -9.71 -5.95
CA THR A 57 -0.96 -10.66 -4.93
C THR A 57 0.22 -11.39 -4.30
N GLY A 58 0.33 -11.33 -2.96
CA GLY A 58 1.42 -11.94 -2.20
C GLY A 58 2.69 -11.08 -2.10
N GLU A 59 2.76 -9.93 -2.77
CA GLU A 59 3.88 -9.00 -2.61
C GLU A 59 3.86 -8.34 -1.22
N LEU A 60 5.03 -8.22 -0.60
CA LEU A 60 5.18 -7.65 0.74
C LEU A 60 5.38 -6.14 0.67
N LEU A 61 4.56 -5.38 1.42
CA LEU A 61 4.68 -3.92 1.48
C LEU A 61 5.75 -3.46 2.47
N CYS A 62 5.68 -3.97 3.71
CA CYS A 62 6.55 -3.57 4.81
C CYS A 62 6.96 -4.80 5.64
N ARG A 63 8.11 -4.71 6.31
CA ARG A 63 8.54 -5.67 7.33
C ARG A 63 8.54 -4.98 8.69
N VAL A 64 8.21 -5.75 9.73
CA VAL A 64 8.25 -5.29 11.14
C VAL A 64 9.69 -4.95 11.54
N GLY A 65 9.86 -3.98 12.46
CA GLY A 65 11.15 -3.67 13.07
C GLY A 65 11.86 -2.43 12.53
N ARG A 66 11.22 -1.66 11.64
CA ARG A 66 11.69 -0.33 11.21
C ARG A 66 10.67 0.75 11.59
N PRO A 67 11.11 1.98 11.89
CA PRO A 67 10.20 3.11 12.09
C PRO A 67 9.25 3.26 10.89
N PRO A 68 7.96 3.57 11.13
CA PRO A 68 7.00 3.75 10.04
C PRO A 68 7.39 4.96 9.19
N THR A 69 7.47 4.75 7.88
CA THR A 69 7.79 5.80 6.90
C THR A 69 6.59 6.21 6.04
N PHE A 70 5.55 5.36 5.98
CA PHE A 70 4.36 5.59 5.17
C PHE A 70 3.09 5.12 5.88
N TRP A 71 1.99 5.76 5.54
CA TRP A 71 0.63 5.32 5.84
C TRP A 71 0.03 4.71 4.58
N PHE A 72 -0.67 3.59 4.70
CA PHE A 72 -1.27 2.89 3.57
C PHE A 72 -2.79 2.95 3.64
N GLY A 73 -3.41 3.42 2.55
CA GLY A 73 -4.84 3.26 2.28
C GLY A 73 -5.04 2.24 1.16
N VAL A 74 -6.06 1.39 1.29
CA VAL A 74 -6.45 0.44 0.23
C VAL A 74 -7.52 1.09 -0.63
N ILE A 75 -7.24 1.24 -1.93
CA ILE A 75 -8.21 1.75 -2.91
C ILE A 75 -9.09 0.61 -3.43
N VAL A 76 -8.47 -0.50 -3.85
CA VAL A 76 -9.14 -1.71 -4.32
C VAL A 76 -8.36 -2.94 -3.84
N GLY A 77 -9.08 -4.00 -3.47
CA GLY A 77 -8.51 -5.29 -3.07
C GLY A 77 -8.42 -5.44 -1.56
N LEU A 78 -7.43 -6.21 -1.09
CA LEU A 78 -7.22 -6.52 0.32
C LEU A 78 -5.75 -6.41 0.69
N LEU A 79 -5.48 -5.77 1.83
CA LEU A 79 -4.18 -5.75 2.48
C LEU A 79 -4.26 -6.61 3.75
N LYS A 80 -3.47 -7.68 3.82
CA LYS A 80 -3.32 -8.49 5.04
C LYS A 80 -2.15 -7.95 5.87
N MET A 81 -2.43 -7.54 7.09
CA MET A 81 -1.39 -7.24 8.08
C MET A 81 -1.24 -8.45 9.01
N SER A 82 -0.03 -9.00 9.07
CA SER A 82 0.34 -10.05 10.04
C SER A 82 1.43 -9.51 10.96
N HIS A 83 1.22 -9.61 12.27
CA HIS A 83 2.27 -9.47 13.26
C HIS A 83 2.69 -10.87 13.70
N ASP A 84 3.96 -11.23 13.50
CA ASP A 84 4.56 -12.33 14.24
C ASP A 84 4.89 -11.81 15.64
N THR A 85 3.94 -11.93 16.57
CA THR A 85 4.29 -11.94 17.98
C THR A 85 4.99 -13.27 18.22
N ALA A 86 6.32 -13.25 18.31
CA ALA A 86 7.13 -14.40 18.71
C ALA A 86 6.91 -14.73 20.20
N LEU A 87 5.69 -15.11 20.57
CA LEU A 87 5.32 -15.79 21.80
C LEU A 87 4.10 -16.67 21.47
N GLY A 88 4.36 -17.78 20.79
CA GLY A 88 3.51 -18.95 20.95
C GLY A 88 3.64 -19.43 22.40
N VAL A 89 2.52 -19.62 23.08
CA VAL A 89 2.52 -20.46 24.28
C VAL A 89 2.80 -21.91 23.91
#